data_AF-A0A554KQX4-F1
#
_entry.id   AF-A0A554KQX4-F1
#
_cell.length_a   1.000
_cell.length_b   1.000
_cell.length_c   1.000
_cell.angle_alpha   90.00
_cell.angle_beta   90.00
_cell.angle_gamma   90.00
#
_symmetry.space_group_name_H-M   'P 1'
#
loop_
_entity.id
_entity.type
_entity.pdbx_description
1 polymer ?
#
loop_
_entity_poly.entity_id
_entity_poly.type
_entity_poly.pdbx_seq_one_letter_code
_entity_poly.pdbx_strand_id
1 'polypeptide(L)'
;MVLLTLLEFVIIYLWGWLILTILASVGVFLLIKKYYRVEMAVFGAIAVIGLVVILFGPEVFPKAFEYPPFLTTFGPSDGPALPFKSALAFLKNYSKMEKVANIARDPNDIPPPITRNYPEKVKINLTTKEVIAEVAPGALMNYWTFDGTVPGPFLRVREGDTVELTLTNDRSSIHAHNIDLHAVNGPGGGAVLTNVDPGETKTFTFQALNPGLYVYHCAHPNVATHDTHGMYGLILVEPQGGLARMDKEFYVMQGELYPTGDIGKKGLQVFDAVKMMDGHPEYIVFNGKPSALTANVKAKVGDRVRFFVGNGGVNLISSFHVIGEIFDTVYPEASIGGALLKNVQTTLVPAGGAAITEFLLDVPGKYPFVDHALARIERGAWGVLEVSGKENPAIISGITDLDDHSH
;
A
#
# COMPACT_ATOMS: atom_id res chain seq x y z
N MET A 1 31.75 19.63 13.58
CA MET A 1 31.33 20.03 12.22
C MET A 1 29.81 20.26 12.14
N VAL A 2 28.97 19.32 12.60
CA VAL A 2 27.48 19.46 12.64
C VAL A 2 26.97 20.61 13.51
N LEU A 3 27.65 20.93 14.62
CA LEU A 3 27.24 22.04 15.50
C LEU A 3 27.48 23.43 14.87
N LEU A 4 28.49 23.55 13.99
CA LEU A 4 28.81 24.81 13.30
C LEU A 4 27.82 25.08 12.16
N THR A 5 27.42 24.04 11.43
CA THR A 5 26.39 24.15 10.38
C THR A 5 25.00 24.43 10.95
N LEU A 6 24.66 23.90 12.13
CA LEU A 6 23.42 24.24 12.83
C LEU A 6 23.41 25.70 13.34
N LEU A 7 24.57 26.19 13.79
CA LEU A 7 24.72 27.57 14.25
C LEU A 7 24.66 28.55 13.06
N GLU A 8 25.29 28.24 11.93
CA GLU A 8 25.17 29.02 10.68
C GLU A 8 23.74 29.03 10.15
N PHE A 9 23.05 27.88 10.17
CA PHE A 9 21.64 27.80 9.78
C PHE A 9 20.75 28.67 10.68
N VAL A 10 20.88 28.55 12.00
CA VAL A 10 20.11 29.36 12.95
C VAL A 10 20.44 30.85 12.84
N ILE A 11 21.71 31.21 12.69
CA ILE A 11 22.12 32.62 12.62
C ILE A 11 21.67 33.26 11.30
N ILE A 12 21.91 32.61 10.17
CA ILE A 12 21.63 33.19 8.86
C ILE A 12 20.13 33.17 8.57
N TYR A 13 19.44 32.07 8.86
CA TYR A 13 17.98 32.05 8.65
C TYR A 13 17.27 32.89 9.70
N LEU A 14 17.32 32.58 11.00
CA LEU A 14 16.43 33.26 11.96
C LEU A 14 16.74 34.76 12.12
N TRP A 15 18.01 35.17 12.15
CA TRP A 15 18.34 36.60 12.27
C TRP A 15 18.24 37.33 10.93
N GLY A 16 18.63 36.69 9.82
CA GLY A 16 18.41 37.24 8.49
C GLY A 16 16.94 37.54 8.25
N TRP A 17 16.06 36.61 8.62
CA TRP A 17 14.61 36.76 8.56
C TRP A 17 14.04 37.87 9.44
N LEU A 18 14.49 37.94 10.70
CA LEU A 18 14.04 38.99 11.62
C LEU A 18 14.42 40.37 11.10
N ILE A 19 15.66 40.53 10.62
CA ILE A 19 16.17 41.78 10.07
C ILE A 19 15.42 42.15 8.79
N LEU A 20 15.23 41.21 7.86
CA LEU A 20 14.54 41.47 6.60
C LEU A 20 13.08 41.87 6.82
N THR A 21 12.39 41.22 7.77
CA THR A 21 10.98 41.51 8.11
C THR A 21 10.84 42.88 8.74
N ILE A 22 11.75 43.25 9.65
CA ILE A 22 11.78 44.58 10.28
C ILE A 22 12.08 45.64 9.21
N LEU A 23 13.08 45.44 8.36
CA LEU A 23 13.44 46.40 7.32
C LEU A 23 12.33 46.55 6.26
N ALA A 24 11.69 45.45 5.85
CA ALA A 24 10.55 45.49 4.92
C ALA A 24 9.35 46.20 5.54
N SER A 25 9.04 45.91 6.81
CA SER A 25 7.93 46.54 7.53
C SER A 25 8.17 48.03 7.78
N VAL A 26 9.41 48.42 8.13
CA VAL A 26 9.81 49.83 8.24
C VAL A 26 9.79 50.52 6.87
N GLY A 27 10.28 49.86 5.82
CA GLY A 27 10.25 50.39 4.46
C GLY A 27 8.83 50.63 3.95
N VAL A 28 7.93 49.66 4.15
CA VAL A 28 6.50 49.79 3.84
C VAL A 28 5.84 50.88 4.69
N PHE A 29 6.12 50.93 5.99
CA PHE A 29 5.61 51.99 6.87
C PHE A 29 6.06 53.39 6.43
N LEU A 30 7.34 53.56 6.05
CA LEU A 30 7.88 54.82 5.57
C LEU A 30 7.32 55.21 4.19
N LEU A 31 7.08 54.24 3.32
CA LEU A 31 6.40 54.43 2.03
C LEU A 31 4.94 54.85 2.21
N ILE A 32 4.21 54.20 3.11
CA ILE A 32 2.83 54.55 3.49
C ILE A 32 2.78 55.95 4.11
N LYS A 33 3.71 56.29 4.99
CA LYS A 33 3.81 57.61 5.64
C LYS A 33 4.10 58.73 4.63
N LYS A 34 4.87 58.45 3.57
CA LYS A 34 5.25 59.44 2.55
C LYS A 34 4.22 59.59 1.42
N TYR A 35 3.50 58.53 1.08
CA TYR A 35 2.51 58.50 0.01
C TYR A 35 1.21 57.87 0.54
N TYR A 36 0.44 58.65 1.29
CA TYR A 36 -0.74 58.16 2.00
C TYR A 36 -1.89 57.83 1.03
N ARG A 37 -1.89 56.60 0.52
CA ARG A 37 -2.97 55.99 -0.26
C ARG A 37 -3.12 54.54 0.16
N VAL A 38 -4.28 54.20 0.72
CA VAL A 38 -4.60 52.87 1.28
C VAL A 38 -4.36 51.76 0.25
N GLU A 39 -4.54 52.07 -1.03
CA GLU A 39 -4.31 51.18 -2.16
C GLU A 39 -2.86 50.70 -2.24
N MET A 40 -1.88 51.56 -1.91
CA MET A 40 -0.45 51.20 -1.92
C MET A 40 -0.07 50.34 -0.72
N ALA A 41 -0.73 50.52 0.42
CA ALA A 41 -0.55 49.68 1.60
C ALA A 41 -1.08 48.25 1.35
N VAL A 42 -2.26 48.15 0.73
CA VAL A 42 -2.84 46.86 0.33
C VAL A 42 -1.97 46.18 -0.71
N PHE A 43 -1.47 46.90 -1.72
CA PHE A 43 -0.55 46.35 -2.72
C PHE A 43 0.76 45.86 -2.09
N GLY A 44 1.35 46.64 -1.17
CA GLY A 44 2.57 46.26 -0.44
C GLY A 44 2.38 45.00 0.41
N ALA A 45 1.25 44.89 1.12
CA ALA A 45 0.92 43.70 1.90
C ALA A 45 0.73 42.46 1.00
N ILE A 46 0.02 42.60 -0.13
CA ILE A 46 -0.16 41.53 -1.11
C ILE A 46 1.18 41.12 -1.73
N ALA A 47 2.08 42.07 -2.02
CA ALA A 47 3.39 41.78 -2.57
C ALA A 47 4.29 41.03 -1.57
N VAL A 48 4.25 41.40 -0.27
CA VAL A 48 5.00 40.68 0.78
C VAL A 48 4.44 39.28 0.98
N ILE A 49 3.11 39.12 1.04
CA ILE A 49 2.47 37.80 1.13
C ILE A 49 2.82 36.96 -0.11
N GLY A 50 2.74 37.55 -1.31
CA GLY A 50 3.11 36.89 -2.57
C GLY A 50 4.58 36.48 -2.62
N LEU A 51 5.49 37.33 -2.13
CA LEU A 51 6.92 37.03 -2.06
C LEU A 51 7.21 35.90 -1.07
N VAL A 52 6.53 35.89 0.09
CA VAL A 52 6.63 34.80 1.07
C VAL A 52 6.10 33.49 0.48
N VAL A 53 4.98 33.54 -0.26
CA VAL A 53 4.43 32.37 -0.96
C VAL A 53 5.37 31.90 -2.09
N ILE A 54 6.05 32.79 -2.81
CA ILE A 54 6.98 32.39 -3.89
C ILE A 54 8.27 31.79 -3.32
N LEU A 55 8.85 32.42 -2.29
CA LEU A 55 10.14 32.02 -1.73
C LEU A 55 10.02 30.77 -0.85
N PHE A 56 8.88 30.57 -0.18
CA PHE A 56 8.69 29.49 0.80
C PHE A 56 7.53 28.56 0.45
N GLY A 57 6.69 28.89 -0.52
CA GLY A 57 5.60 28.03 -0.95
C GLY A 57 6.02 26.63 -1.37
N PRO A 58 7.17 26.41 -2.04
CA PRO A 58 7.63 25.06 -2.39
C PRO A 58 7.99 24.19 -1.17
N GLU A 59 8.34 24.80 -0.03
CA GLU A 59 8.68 24.09 1.23
C GLU A 59 7.50 24.07 2.23
N VAL A 60 6.58 25.04 2.14
CA VAL A 60 5.48 25.24 3.10
C VAL A 60 4.13 24.73 2.58
N PHE A 61 3.90 24.68 1.26
CA PHE A 61 2.79 23.92 0.70
C PHE A 61 3.24 22.48 0.57
N PRO A 62 2.75 21.57 1.42
CA PRO A 62 3.05 20.17 1.20
C PRO A 62 2.45 19.81 -0.18
N LYS A 63 3.20 19.07 -1.00
CA LYS A 63 2.78 18.52 -2.31
C LYS A 63 1.66 17.47 -2.17
N ALA A 64 0.81 17.67 -1.18
CA ALA A 64 0.30 16.65 -0.27
C ALA A 64 -1.09 16.16 -0.62
N PHE A 65 -1.66 16.69 -1.68
CA PHE A 65 -2.99 16.29 -2.04
C PHE A 65 -3.03 16.38 -3.55
N GLU A 66 -3.19 15.22 -4.18
CA GLU A 66 -3.20 14.98 -5.63
C GLU A 66 -2.04 15.65 -6.38
N TYR A 67 -1.93 15.34 -7.67
CA TYR A 67 -0.79 15.74 -8.49
C TYR A 67 -0.47 17.25 -8.32
N PRO A 68 0.80 17.66 -8.31
CA PRO A 68 1.14 19.08 -8.28
C PRO A 68 0.44 19.83 -9.43
N PRO A 69 -0.01 21.09 -9.24
CA PRO A 69 -0.76 21.82 -10.26
C PRO A 69 0.02 22.06 -11.58
N PHE A 70 1.32 21.82 -11.56
CA PHE A 70 2.24 21.91 -12.70
C PHE A 70 2.60 20.56 -13.32
N LEU A 71 2.11 19.44 -12.78
CA LEU A 71 2.35 18.11 -13.35
C LEU A 71 1.37 17.86 -14.48
N THR A 72 1.83 17.49 -15.68
CA THR A 72 0.90 17.03 -16.73
C THR A 72 0.91 15.52 -16.73
N THR A 73 -0.25 14.90 -16.49
CA THR A 73 -0.41 13.45 -16.60
C THR A 73 -1.15 13.11 -17.89
N PHE A 74 -0.82 11.98 -18.50
CA PHE A 74 -1.45 11.49 -19.75
C PHE A 74 -2.40 10.31 -19.49
N GLY A 75 -2.71 10.04 -18.22
CA GLY A 75 -3.65 9.01 -17.82
C GLY A 75 -5.10 9.43 -18.07
N PRO A 76 -6.05 8.47 -18.04
CA PRO A 76 -7.48 8.74 -18.29
C PRO A 76 -8.18 9.50 -17.16
N SER A 77 -7.49 9.74 -16.04
CA SER A 77 -8.02 10.57 -14.96
C SER A 77 -7.98 12.04 -15.36
N ASP A 78 -9.00 12.80 -14.94
CA ASP A 78 -8.88 14.26 -14.87
C ASP A 78 -7.57 14.55 -14.13
N GLY A 79 -6.68 15.35 -14.74
CA GLY A 79 -5.27 15.50 -14.33
C GLY A 79 -5.08 16.04 -12.89
N PRO A 80 -4.03 16.81 -12.58
CA PRO A 80 -3.92 17.44 -11.27
C PRO A 80 -5.12 18.34 -10.97
N ALA A 81 -6.10 17.83 -10.24
CA ALA A 81 -7.04 18.66 -9.54
C ALA A 81 -6.34 19.15 -8.27
N LEU A 82 -6.37 20.46 -8.01
CA LEU A 82 -6.01 20.98 -6.70
C LEU A 82 -7.06 20.48 -5.71
N PRO A 83 -6.75 19.53 -4.83
CA PRO A 83 -7.76 18.91 -3.99
C PRO A 83 -7.87 19.68 -2.69
N PHE A 84 -7.80 21.02 -2.76
CA PHE A 84 -7.96 21.89 -1.60
C PHE A 84 -9.20 21.50 -0.79
N LYS A 85 -10.25 21.04 -1.47
CA LYS A 85 -11.47 20.49 -0.87
C LYS A 85 -11.21 19.20 -0.07
N SER A 86 -10.56 18.19 -0.65
CA SER A 86 -10.26 16.92 0.01
C SER A 86 -9.22 17.09 1.12
N ALA A 87 -8.22 17.94 0.91
CA ALA A 87 -7.23 18.35 1.91
C ALA A 87 -7.88 19.01 3.13
N LEU A 88 -8.76 19.98 2.90
CA LEU A 88 -9.49 20.66 3.96
C LEU A 88 -10.47 19.70 4.65
N ALA A 89 -11.13 18.81 3.91
CA ALA A 89 -11.98 17.78 4.47
C ALA A 89 -11.20 16.81 5.36
N PHE A 90 -10.03 16.37 4.92
CA PHE A 90 -9.11 15.54 5.69
C PHE A 90 -8.68 16.25 6.97
N LEU A 91 -8.18 17.48 6.91
CA LEU A 91 -7.78 18.22 8.11
C LEU A 91 -8.95 18.45 9.08
N LYS A 92 -10.16 18.69 8.55
CA LYS A 92 -11.37 18.86 9.36
C LYS A 92 -11.83 17.56 10.03
N ASN A 93 -11.61 16.42 9.38
CA ASN A 93 -12.11 15.12 9.83
C ASN A 93 -11.03 14.24 10.47
N TYR A 94 -9.74 14.58 10.38
CA TYR A 94 -8.62 13.77 10.86
C TYR A 94 -8.78 13.33 12.33
N SER A 95 -9.26 14.23 13.19
CA SER A 95 -9.50 13.93 14.62
C SER A 95 -10.64 12.92 14.86
N LYS A 96 -11.49 12.71 13.85
CA LYS A 96 -12.64 11.80 13.87
C LYS A 96 -12.41 10.51 13.08
N MET A 97 -11.35 10.44 12.27
CA MET A 97 -11.02 9.24 11.52
C MET A 97 -10.65 8.11 12.47
N GLU A 98 -11.08 6.90 12.12
CA GLU A 98 -10.77 5.70 12.90
C GLU A 98 -9.25 5.49 12.94
N LYS A 99 -8.72 5.26 14.14
CA LYS A 99 -7.31 4.92 14.33
C LYS A 99 -7.17 3.43 14.54
N VAL A 100 -6.60 2.75 13.55
CA VAL A 100 -6.39 1.30 13.59
C VAL A 100 -5.01 1.02 14.12
N ALA A 101 -4.93 0.16 15.15
CA ALA A 101 -3.67 -0.18 15.81
C ALA A 101 -2.76 -1.05 14.92
N ASN A 102 -3.35 -1.95 14.13
CA ASN A 102 -2.63 -2.78 13.18
C ASN A 102 -3.36 -2.81 11.84
N ILE A 103 -2.76 -2.17 10.83
CA ILE A 103 -3.33 -2.15 9.48
C ILE A 103 -3.15 -3.48 8.74
N ALA A 104 -2.18 -4.31 9.17
CA ALA A 104 -1.84 -5.52 8.45
C ALA A 104 -2.92 -6.59 8.54
N ARG A 105 -3.31 -7.16 7.38
CA ARG A 105 -4.11 -8.39 7.33
C ARG A 105 -3.29 -9.56 7.86
N ASP A 106 -3.91 -10.39 8.70
CA ASP A 106 -3.33 -11.66 9.13
C ASP A 106 -3.11 -12.56 7.90
N PRO A 107 -1.88 -13.09 7.68
CA PRO A 107 -1.59 -13.97 6.55
C PRO A 107 -2.36 -15.30 6.61
N ASN A 108 -2.91 -15.70 7.75
CA ASN A 108 -3.69 -16.94 7.89
C ASN A 108 -5.18 -16.72 7.63
N ASP A 109 -5.62 -15.47 7.44
CA ASP A 109 -7.03 -15.14 7.25
C ASP A 109 -7.47 -15.39 5.80
N ILE A 110 -7.57 -16.68 5.49
CA ILE A 110 -7.93 -17.22 4.19
C ILE A 110 -9.16 -18.10 4.38
N PRO A 111 -10.23 -17.93 3.58
CA PRO A 111 -11.35 -18.85 3.58
C PRO A 111 -10.89 -20.30 3.29
N PRO A 112 -11.50 -21.30 3.94
CA PRO A 112 -11.13 -22.70 3.74
C PRO A 112 -11.36 -23.14 2.29
N PRO A 113 -10.66 -24.19 1.81
CA PRO A 113 -10.87 -24.75 0.48
C PRO A 113 -12.33 -25.14 0.22
N ILE A 114 -12.78 -24.87 -1.00
CA ILE A 114 -14.15 -25.14 -1.41
C ILE A 114 -14.34 -26.66 -1.57
N THR A 115 -15.28 -27.24 -0.82
CA THR A 115 -15.54 -28.69 -0.84
C THR A 115 -16.68 -29.11 -1.77
N ARG A 116 -17.46 -28.17 -2.29
CA ARG A 116 -18.55 -28.44 -3.21
C ARG A 116 -18.07 -28.67 -4.64
N ASN A 117 -18.84 -29.45 -5.38
CA ASN A 117 -18.58 -29.84 -6.76
C ASN A 117 -19.58 -29.24 -7.77
N TYR A 118 -20.38 -28.25 -7.36
CA TYR A 118 -21.35 -27.54 -8.19
C TYR A 118 -21.18 -26.02 -8.04
N PRO A 119 -21.50 -25.21 -9.06
CA PRO A 119 -21.52 -23.75 -8.95
C PRO A 119 -22.70 -23.29 -8.09
N GLU A 120 -22.53 -22.19 -7.37
CA GLU A 120 -23.62 -21.57 -6.59
C GLU A 120 -23.62 -20.04 -6.69
N LYS A 121 -24.63 -19.42 -6.07
CA LYS A 121 -24.65 -17.97 -5.89
C LYS A 121 -23.90 -17.60 -4.61
N VAL A 122 -22.71 -17.03 -4.73
CA VAL A 122 -21.87 -16.59 -3.61
C VAL A 122 -22.13 -15.11 -3.33
N LYS A 123 -22.40 -14.73 -2.09
CA LYS A 123 -22.58 -13.33 -1.70
C LYS A 123 -21.34 -12.82 -0.99
N ILE A 124 -20.81 -11.71 -1.46
CA ILE A 124 -19.64 -11.03 -0.87
C ILE A 124 -20.06 -9.61 -0.50
N ASN A 125 -19.79 -9.19 0.73
CA ASN A 125 -20.03 -7.83 1.18
C ASN A 125 -18.69 -7.24 1.62
N LEU A 126 -18.33 -6.10 1.05
CA LEU A 126 -17.11 -5.36 1.39
C LEU A 126 -17.47 -3.93 1.80
N THR A 127 -16.72 -3.39 2.74
CA THR A 127 -16.83 -2.00 3.18
C THR A 127 -15.53 -1.27 2.91
N THR A 128 -15.57 -0.20 2.11
CA THR A 128 -14.42 0.69 1.96
C THR A 128 -14.35 1.64 3.14
N LYS A 129 -13.14 1.82 3.68
CA LYS A 129 -12.88 2.67 4.86
C LYS A 129 -11.57 3.42 4.72
N GLU A 130 -11.59 4.68 5.11
CA GLU A 130 -10.39 5.49 5.32
C GLU A 130 -10.02 5.54 6.80
N VAL A 131 -8.82 5.07 7.13
CA VAL A 131 -8.33 4.94 8.51
C VAL A 131 -6.96 5.58 8.67
N ILE A 132 -6.59 5.90 9.91
CA ILE A 132 -5.23 6.30 10.26
C ILE A 132 -4.55 5.12 10.97
N ALA A 133 -3.39 4.70 10.48
CA ALA A 133 -2.64 3.63 11.10
C ALA A 133 -1.14 3.93 11.09
N GLU A 134 -0.41 3.27 11.99
CA GLU A 134 1.04 3.37 12.06
C GLU A 134 1.68 2.46 11.01
N VAL A 135 2.40 3.07 10.06
CA VAL A 135 3.21 2.33 9.08
C VAL A 135 4.51 1.87 9.73
N ALA A 136 5.19 2.74 10.47
CA ALA A 136 6.46 2.45 11.15
C ALA A 136 6.49 3.20 12.49
N PRO A 137 7.38 2.87 13.44
CA PRO A 137 7.38 3.46 14.78
C PRO A 137 7.34 5.01 14.79
N GLY A 138 6.22 5.56 15.22
CA GLY A 138 5.90 6.98 15.28
C GLY A 138 5.44 7.61 13.96
N ALA A 139 5.42 6.87 12.85
CA ALA A 139 5.01 7.33 11.52
C ALA A 139 3.58 6.86 11.23
N LEU A 140 2.65 7.81 11.08
CA LEU A 140 1.24 7.55 10.80
C LEU A 140 0.95 7.80 9.32
N MET A 141 0.12 6.97 8.71
CA MET A 141 -0.39 7.18 7.37
C MET A 141 -1.91 7.10 7.35
N ASN A 142 -2.50 7.81 6.39
CA ASN A 142 -3.89 7.61 6.03
C ASN A 142 -3.97 6.45 5.04
N TYR A 143 -4.66 5.38 5.42
CA TYR A 143 -4.89 4.21 4.59
C TYR A 143 -6.32 4.22 4.09
N TRP A 144 -6.50 3.81 2.85
CA TRP A 144 -7.81 3.53 2.25
C TRP A 144 -7.86 2.03 2.05
N THR A 145 -8.92 1.41 2.53
CA THR A 145 -8.93 -0.05 2.74
C THR A 145 -10.23 -0.65 2.25
N PHE A 146 -10.18 -1.94 1.92
CA PHE A 146 -11.34 -2.81 1.96
C PHE A 146 -11.34 -3.51 3.34
N ASP A 147 -12.41 -3.36 4.10
CA ASP A 147 -12.62 -3.92 5.45
C ASP A 147 -11.55 -3.56 6.51
N GLY A 148 -10.95 -2.37 6.41
CA GLY A 148 -10.11 -1.81 7.48
C GLY A 148 -8.69 -2.37 7.56
N THR A 149 -8.27 -3.22 6.63
CA THR A 149 -6.92 -3.81 6.59
C THR A 149 -6.25 -3.63 5.23
N VAL A 150 -4.93 -3.80 5.21
CA VAL A 150 -4.13 -3.87 3.99
C VAL A 150 -3.31 -5.17 3.98
N PRO A 151 -3.45 -6.02 2.95
CA PRO A 151 -4.46 -5.93 1.90
C PRO A 151 -5.90 -6.10 2.45
N GLY A 152 -6.89 -5.93 1.57
CA GLY A 152 -8.29 -6.27 1.86
C GLY A 152 -8.51 -7.77 2.10
N PRO A 153 -9.75 -8.21 2.37
CA PRO A 153 -10.07 -9.62 2.59
C PRO A 153 -9.64 -10.52 1.43
N PHE A 154 -9.13 -11.71 1.76
CA PHE A 154 -8.94 -12.76 0.77
C PHE A 154 -10.31 -13.33 0.37
N LEU A 155 -10.67 -13.18 -0.90
CA LEU A 155 -11.92 -13.70 -1.43
C LEU A 155 -11.66 -15.07 -2.06
N ARG A 156 -12.58 -16.01 -1.88
CA ARG A 156 -12.45 -17.37 -2.41
C ARG A 156 -13.78 -17.83 -2.99
N VAL A 157 -13.78 -18.12 -4.28
CA VAL A 157 -14.94 -18.60 -5.05
C VAL A 157 -14.50 -19.76 -5.94
N ARG A 158 -15.46 -20.47 -6.53
CA ARG A 158 -15.22 -21.57 -7.46
C ARG A 158 -15.51 -21.11 -8.88
N GLU A 159 -14.76 -21.62 -9.83
CA GLU A 159 -15.09 -21.53 -11.25
C GLU A 159 -16.54 -21.97 -11.50
N GLY A 160 -17.27 -21.12 -12.22
CA GLY A 160 -18.69 -21.27 -12.54
C GLY A 160 -19.64 -20.58 -11.56
N ASP A 161 -19.17 -20.13 -10.38
CA ASP A 161 -20.01 -19.42 -9.42
C ASP A 161 -20.57 -18.12 -9.98
N THR A 162 -21.77 -17.78 -9.54
CA THR A 162 -22.34 -16.44 -9.72
C THR A 162 -22.10 -15.65 -8.44
N VAL A 163 -21.21 -14.66 -8.50
CA VAL A 163 -20.83 -13.84 -7.34
C VAL A 163 -21.68 -12.57 -7.33
N GLU A 164 -22.44 -12.36 -6.26
CA GLU A 164 -23.14 -11.10 -5.94
C GLU A 164 -22.26 -10.31 -4.97
N LEU A 165 -21.57 -9.29 -5.47
CA LEU A 165 -20.68 -8.43 -4.67
C LEU A 165 -21.40 -7.13 -4.32
N THR A 166 -21.52 -6.84 -3.03
CA THR A 166 -22.01 -5.58 -2.49
C THR A 166 -20.86 -4.79 -1.90
N LEU A 167 -20.67 -3.57 -2.39
CA LEU A 167 -19.69 -2.63 -1.89
C LEU A 167 -20.40 -1.48 -1.17
N THR A 168 -20.04 -1.25 0.09
CA THR A 168 -20.48 -0.09 0.87
C THR A 168 -19.30 0.85 1.08
N ASN A 169 -19.49 2.15 0.92
CA ASN A 169 -18.49 3.13 1.37
C ASN A 169 -18.87 3.64 2.76
N ASP A 170 -17.96 3.51 3.72
CA ASP A 170 -18.22 4.00 5.06
C ASP A 170 -18.54 5.49 5.03
N ARG A 171 -19.55 5.90 5.79
CA ARG A 171 -20.02 7.28 5.83
C ARG A 171 -18.97 8.28 6.34
N SER A 172 -17.92 7.79 7.00
CA SER A 172 -16.80 8.58 7.50
C SER A 172 -15.70 8.80 6.46
N SER A 173 -15.72 8.07 5.33
CA SER A 173 -14.81 8.27 4.21
C SER A 173 -14.98 9.67 3.61
N ILE A 174 -13.91 10.15 2.98
CA ILE A 174 -13.84 11.46 2.33
C ILE A 174 -13.98 11.28 0.81
N HIS A 175 -13.45 10.18 0.28
CA HIS A 175 -13.38 9.88 -1.14
C HIS A 175 -14.47 8.89 -1.54
N ALA A 176 -14.88 8.99 -2.80
CA ALA A 176 -15.64 7.92 -3.44
C ALA A 176 -14.71 6.76 -3.76
N HIS A 177 -15.26 5.55 -3.72
CA HIS A 177 -14.50 4.33 -3.98
C HIS A 177 -15.27 3.42 -4.93
N ASN A 178 -14.57 2.50 -5.58
CA ASN A 178 -15.18 1.42 -6.34
C ASN A 178 -14.28 0.19 -6.27
N ILE A 179 -14.59 -0.86 -7.03
CA ILE A 179 -13.76 -2.06 -7.09
C ILE A 179 -13.66 -2.60 -8.52
N ASP A 180 -12.43 -2.76 -8.99
CA ASP A 180 -12.06 -3.57 -10.16
C ASP A 180 -11.55 -4.93 -9.65
N LEU A 181 -12.18 -6.01 -10.11
CA LEU A 181 -11.69 -7.37 -9.88
C LEU A 181 -11.19 -7.95 -11.20
N HIS A 182 -9.92 -8.35 -11.25
CA HIS A 182 -9.35 -8.95 -12.46
C HIS A 182 -9.94 -10.34 -12.78
N ALA A 183 -10.68 -10.94 -11.83
CA ALA A 183 -11.47 -12.16 -12.04
C ALA A 183 -12.77 -11.93 -12.85
N VAL A 184 -13.13 -10.68 -13.15
CA VAL A 184 -14.38 -10.33 -13.85
C VAL A 184 -14.12 -10.15 -15.35
N ASN A 185 -14.77 -10.99 -16.17
CA ASN A 185 -14.86 -10.76 -17.61
C ASN A 185 -15.97 -9.76 -17.92
N GLY A 186 -15.66 -8.46 -17.81
CA GLY A 186 -16.59 -7.39 -18.13
C GLY A 186 -15.91 -6.01 -18.07
N PRO A 187 -16.52 -4.95 -18.65
CA PRO A 187 -15.94 -3.62 -18.66
C PRO A 187 -15.58 -3.11 -17.25
N GLY A 188 -14.32 -2.71 -17.07
CA GLY A 188 -13.79 -2.15 -15.81
C GLY A 188 -13.85 -3.11 -14.61
N GLY A 189 -14.01 -4.42 -14.82
CA GLY A 189 -13.97 -5.43 -13.77
C GLY A 189 -14.98 -5.25 -12.63
N GLY A 190 -16.06 -4.49 -12.86
CA GLY A 190 -17.06 -4.13 -11.84
C GLY A 190 -16.99 -2.68 -11.35
N ALA A 191 -15.92 -1.94 -11.65
CA ALA A 191 -15.68 -0.59 -11.14
C ALA A 191 -16.76 0.41 -11.55
N VAL A 192 -17.21 0.34 -12.81
CA VAL A 192 -18.27 1.20 -13.35
C VAL A 192 -19.60 0.97 -12.64
N LEU A 193 -19.83 -0.25 -12.12
CA LEU A 193 -21.07 -0.65 -11.44
C LEU A 193 -21.03 -0.41 -9.93
N THR A 194 -19.86 -0.10 -9.37
CA THR A 194 -19.61 -0.04 -7.92
C THR A 194 -19.06 1.29 -7.44
N ASN A 195 -19.16 2.36 -8.23
CA ASN A 195 -18.77 3.70 -7.78
C ASN A 195 -19.68 4.19 -6.65
N VAL A 196 -19.19 4.15 -5.40
CA VAL A 196 -19.94 4.47 -4.18
C VAL A 196 -19.39 5.71 -3.48
N ASP A 197 -20.23 6.73 -3.36
CA ASP A 197 -19.94 7.91 -2.51
C ASP A 197 -20.00 7.52 -1.01
N PRO A 198 -19.39 8.29 -0.08
CA PRO A 198 -19.46 8.00 1.35
C PRO A 198 -20.91 7.81 1.85
N GLY A 199 -21.19 6.63 2.43
CA GLY A 199 -22.51 6.21 2.90
C GLY A 199 -23.39 5.54 1.83
N GLU A 200 -22.93 5.43 0.58
CA GLU A 200 -23.61 4.71 -0.49
C GLU A 200 -23.24 3.21 -0.48
N THR A 201 -24.18 2.38 -0.94
CA THR A 201 -23.99 0.95 -1.16
C THR A 201 -24.44 0.61 -2.58
N LYS A 202 -23.62 -0.14 -3.31
CA LYS A 202 -23.97 -0.70 -4.64
C LYS A 202 -23.67 -2.18 -4.70
N THR A 203 -24.45 -2.89 -5.51
CA THR A 203 -24.30 -4.33 -5.71
C THR A 203 -24.21 -4.61 -7.20
N PHE A 204 -23.31 -5.50 -7.59
CA PHE A 204 -23.29 -6.06 -8.93
C PHE A 204 -23.10 -7.57 -8.88
N THR A 205 -23.32 -8.24 -10.01
CA THR A 205 -23.18 -9.69 -10.13
C THR A 205 -22.32 -10.04 -11.32
N PHE A 206 -21.44 -11.02 -11.15
CA PHE A 206 -20.63 -11.58 -12.23
C PHE A 206 -20.54 -13.10 -12.11
N GLN A 207 -20.20 -13.77 -13.20
CA GLN A 207 -19.86 -15.18 -13.16
C GLN A 207 -18.34 -15.34 -13.13
N ALA A 208 -17.80 -16.16 -12.23
CA ALA A 208 -16.37 -16.45 -12.16
C ALA A 208 -16.01 -17.47 -13.25
N LEU A 209 -15.61 -17.00 -14.43
CA LEU A 209 -15.44 -17.85 -15.62
C LEU A 209 -14.09 -18.57 -15.66
N ASN A 210 -13.05 -17.98 -15.09
CA ASN A 210 -11.68 -18.44 -15.27
C ASN A 210 -11.04 -18.74 -13.91
N PRO A 211 -10.52 -19.96 -13.69
CA PRO A 211 -9.75 -20.24 -12.49
C PRO A 211 -8.45 -19.44 -12.48
N GLY A 212 -7.97 -19.08 -11.29
CA GLY A 212 -6.79 -18.24 -11.12
C GLY A 212 -6.79 -17.52 -9.78
N LEU A 213 -5.68 -16.88 -9.46
CA LEU A 213 -5.59 -15.93 -8.36
C LEU A 213 -5.46 -14.53 -8.96
N TYR A 214 -6.43 -13.68 -8.68
CA TYR A 214 -6.57 -12.38 -9.32
C TYR A 214 -6.46 -11.28 -8.28
N VAL A 215 -5.83 -10.17 -8.66
CA VAL A 215 -5.89 -8.95 -7.86
C VAL A 215 -7.28 -8.34 -8.00
N TYR A 216 -7.78 -7.75 -6.91
CA TYR A 216 -8.80 -6.72 -6.97
C TYR A 216 -8.26 -5.45 -6.33
N HIS A 217 -8.71 -4.29 -6.80
CA HIS A 217 -8.26 -3.01 -6.29
C HIS A 217 -9.27 -1.90 -6.59
N CYS A 218 -9.05 -0.69 -6.06
CA CYS A 218 -9.93 0.45 -6.34
C CYS A 218 -9.56 1.09 -7.67
N ALA A 219 -10.53 1.30 -8.55
CA ALA A 219 -10.37 1.90 -9.87
C ALA A 219 -11.17 3.21 -10.02
N HIS A 220 -11.39 3.94 -8.93
CA HIS A 220 -11.88 5.31 -8.98
C HIS A 220 -10.81 6.20 -9.65
N PRO A 221 -11.15 7.29 -10.36
CA PRO A 221 -10.17 8.22 -10.92
C PRO A 221 -9.05 8.57 -9.94
N ASN A 222 -7.83 8.76 -10.47
CA ASN A 222 -6.57 8.67 -9.71
C ASN A 222 -6.31 7.26 -9.12
N VAL A 223 -6.60 6.21 -9.90
CA VAL A 223 -6.47 4.77 -9.55
C VAL A 223 -5.20 4.46 -8.75
N ALA A 224 -4.03 4.85 -9.25
CA ALA A 224 -2.76 4.59 -8.58
C ALA A 224 -2.71 5.17 -7.17
N THR A 225 -3.24 6.39 -6.96
CA THR A 225 -3.33 6.99 -5.62
C THR A 225 -4.15 6.10 -4.69
N HIS A 226 -5.33 5.65 -5.11
CA HIS A 226 -6.16 4.75 -4.31
C HIS A 226 -5.43 3.45 -3.93
N ASP A 227 -4.73 2.84 -4.88
CA ASP A 227 -4.00 1.60 -4.65
C ASP A 227 -2.81 1.81 -3.69
N THR A 228 -2.04 2.90 -3.84
CA THR A 228 -0.93 3.21 -2.91
C THR A 228 -1.37 3.54 -1.48
N HIS A 229 -2.65 3.91 -1.29
CA HIS A 229 -3.24 4.05 0.03
C HIS A 229 -3.67 2.71 0.66
N GLY A 230 -3.57 1.59 -0.07
CA GLY A 230 -3.81 0.24 0.45
C GLY A 230 -5.05 -0.47 -0.11
N MET A 231 -5.73 0.09 -1.11
CA MET A 231 -6.97 -0.47 -1.66
C MET A 231 -6.72 -1.60 -2.66
N TYR A 232 -6.15 -2.71 -2.20
CA TYR A 232 -5.95 -3.90 -3.01
C TYR A 232 -6.13 -5.18 -2.20
N GLY A 233 -6.48 -6.27 -2.87
CA GLY A 233 -6.59 -7.60 -2.28
C GLY A 233 -6.56 -8.71 -3.33
N LEU A 234 -6.80 -9.95 -2.91
CA LEU A 234 -6.83 -11.11 -3.81
C LEU A 234 -8.19 -11.81 -3.79
N ILE A 235 -8.61 -12.24 -4.98
CA ILE A 235 -9.70 -13.19 -5.19
C ILE A 235 -9.15 -14.46 -5.86
N LEU A 236 -9.30 -15.59 -5.17
CA LEU A 236 -9.03 -16.91 -5.71
C LEU A 236 -10.30 -17.47 -6.35
N VAL A 237 -10.22 -17.78 -7.63
CA VAL A 237 -11.20 -18.61 -8.34
C VAL A 237 -10.62 -20.02 -8.42
N GLU A 238 -11.08 -20.91 -7.53
CA GLU A 238 -10.66 -22.31 -7.54
C GLU A 238 -11.19 -23.03 -8.80
N PRO A 239 -10.37 -23.89 -9.43
CA PRO A 239 -10.83 -24.68 -10.58
C PRO A 239 -11.91 -25.67 -10.13
N GLN A 240 -12.69 -26.17 -11.08
CA GLN A 240 -13.82 -27.06 -10.76
C GLN A 240 -13.45 -28.30 -9.92
N GLY A 241 -12.23 -28.82 -10.07
CA GLY A 241 -11.68 -29.96 -9.31
C GLY A 241 -10.98 -29.58 -8.00
N GLY A 242 -10.94 -28.30 -7.65
CA GLY A 242 -10.19 -27.76 -6.51
C GLY A 242 -8.68 -27.72 -6.76
N LEU A 243 -7.97 -27.04 -5.85
CA LEU A 243 -6.51 -27.09 -5.81
C LEU A 243 -5.99 -28.31 -5.05
N ALA A 244 -4.73 -28.67 -5.29
CA ALA A 244 -4.06 -29.68 -4.48
C ALA A 244 -4.10 -29.28 -3.00
N ARG A 245 -4.38 -30.26 -2.12
CA ARG A 245 -4.44 -30.02 -0.67
C ARG A 245 -3.06 -29.64 -0.13
N MET A 246 -3.06 -28.61 0.71
CA MET A 246 -1.90 -28.12 1.45
C MET A 246 -2.19 -28.17 2.95
N ASP A 247 -1.15 -28.26 3.76
CA ASP A 247 -1.27 -28.23 5.22
C ASP A 247 -1.35 -26.80 5.73
N LYS A 248 -0.69 -25.86 5.03
CA LYS A 248 -0.72 -24.43 5.31
C LYS A 248 -0.91 -23.61 4.03
N GLU A 249 -1.76 -22.60 4.12
CA GLU A 249 -1.94 -21.57 3.09
C GLU A 249 -1.69 -20.20 3.74
N PHE A 250 -0.92 -19.33 3.07
CA PHE A 250 -0.61 -17.98 3.55
C PHE A 250 -0.93 -16.92 2.49
N TYR A 251 -1.45 -15.79 2.96
CA TYR A 251 -1.85 -14.65 2.14
C TYR A 251 -0.88 -13.49 2.31
N VAL A 252 -0.17 -13.18 1.23
CA VAL A 252 0.86 -12.14 1.22
C VAL A 252 0.62 -11.22 0.03
N MET A 253 0.56 -9.90 0.27
CA MET A 253 0.62 -8.93 -0.82
C MET A 253 1.71 -7.90 -0.57
N GLN A 254 2.53 -7.69 -1.59
CA GLN A 254 3.44 -6.56 -1.66
C GLN A 254 2.68 -5.28 -2.02
N GLY A 255 3.06 -4.16 -1.40
CA GLY A 255 2.60 -2.84 -1.82
C GLY A 255 3.63 -1.76 -1.55
N GLU A 256 3.39 -0.60 -2.14
CA GLU A 256 4.28 0.55 -2.14
C GLU A 256 3.61 1.76 -1.47
N LEU A 257 4.33 2.42 -0.57
CA LEU A 257 3.85 3.61 0.13
C LEU A 257 4.76 4.80 -0.18
N TYR A 258 4.13 5.92 -0.52
CA TYR A 258 4.79 7.13 -1.01
C TYR A 258 4.57 8.33 -0.09
N PRO A 259 5.08 8.31 1.15
CA PRO A 259 5.03 9.47 2.03
C PRO A 259 6.01 10.57 1.59
N THR A 260 5.62 11.81 1.86
CA THR A 260 6.47 13.01 1.74
C THR A 260 7.73 12.93 2.60
N GLY A 261 7.63 12.35 3.80
CA GLY A 261 8.78 12.13 4.67
C GLY A 261 9.61 10.92 4.31
N ASP A 262 10.91 10.99 4.55
CA ASP A 262 11.84 9.86 4.40
C ASP A 262 11.54 8.75 5.43
N ILE A 263 12.12 7.56 5.21
CA ILE A 263 12.00 6.42 6.13
C ILE A 263 12.27 6.83 7.58
N GLY A 264 11.37 6.44 8.49
CA GLY A 264 11.49 6.71 9.92
C GLY A 264 11.07 8.12 10.36
N LYS A 265 10.68 9.01 9.43
CA LYS A 265 10.10 10.31 9.79
C LYS A 265 8.81 10.09 10.56
N LYS A 266 8.75 10.65 11.77
CA LYS A 266 7.61 10.55 12.68
C LYS A 266 6.51 11.57 12.35
N GLY A 267 5.34 11.34 12.91
CA GLY A 267 4.13 12.12 12.70
C GLY A 267 3.29 11.60 11.54
N LEU A 268 2.21 12.32 11.25
CA LEU A 268 1.35 12.04 10.12
C LEU A 268 2.11 12.35 8.82
N GLN A 269 2.38 11.30 8.05
CA GLN A 269 2.97 11.39 6.73
C GLN A 269 1.88 11.58 5.71
N VAL A 270 2.03 12.61 4.88
CA VAL A 270 1.12 12.86 3.77
C VAL A 270 1.68 12.24 2.49
N PHE A 271 0.81 11.79 1.60
CA PHE A 271 1.14 11.21 0.31
C PHE A 271 1.91 12.19 -0.60
N ASP A 272 2.86 11.67 -1.37
CA ASP A 272 3.68 12.37 -2.36
C ASP A 272 3.47 11.75 -3.75
N ALA A 273 2.65 12.42 -4.56
CA ALA A 273 2.33 11.98 -5.92
C ALA A 273 3.56 11.99 -6.86
N VAL A 274 4.57 12.81 -6.60
CA VAL A 274 5.76 12.88 -7.44
C VAL A 274 6.63 11.65 -7.19
N LYS A 275 6.86 11.29 -5.92
CA LYS A 275 7.56 10.04 -5.58
C LYS A 275 6.85 8.83 -6.19
N MET A 276 5.51 8.81 -6.18
CA MET A 276 4.71 7.78 -6.84
C MET A 276 4.97 7.72 -8.34
N MET A 277 4.88 8.85 -9.05
CA MET A 277 5.10 8.88 -10.50
C MET A 277 6.53 8.51 -10.90
N ASP A 278 7.52 8.85 -10.06
CA ASP A 278 8.92 8.51 -10.29
C ASP A 278 9.27 7.06 -9.89
N GLY A 279 8.32 6.32 -9.27
CA GLY A 279 8.57 4.95 -8.80
C GLY A 279 9.56 4.86 -7.64
N HIS A 280 9.58 5.87 -6.77
CA HIS A 280 10.47 5.97 -5.61
C HIS A 280 9.70 5.85 -4.27
N PRO A 281 9.20 4.66 -3.89
CA PRO A 281 8.49 4.47 -2.64
C PRO A 281 9.43 4.55 -1.44
N GLU A 282 8.94 5.09 -0.33
CA GLU A 282 9.71 5.08 0.92
C GLU A 282 9.62 3.73 1.62
N TYR A 283 8.42 3.16 1.66
CA TYR A 283 8.18 1.84 2.20
C TYR A 283 7.71 0.90 1.09
N ILE A 284 8.28 -0.30 1.09
CA ILE A 284 7.84 -1.43 0.26
C ILE A 284 7.58 -2.53 1.25
N VAL A 285 6.35 -3.01 1.34
CA VAL A 285 5.89 -3.78 2.51
C VAL A 285 5.08 -4.98 2.09
N PHE A 286 5.16 -6.04 2.89
CA PHE A 286 4.16 -7.11 2.84
C PHE A 286 3.04 -6.82 3.84
N ASN A 287 1.79 -6.92 3.39
CA ASN A 287 0.59 -6.69 4.20
C ASN A 287 0.58 -5.33 4.93
N GLY A 288 0.82 -4.26 4.18
CA GLY A 288 0.49 -2.89 4.57
C GLY A 288 1.50 -2.15 5.45
N LYS A 289 2.41 -2.85 6.13
CA LYS A 289 3.47 -2.22 6.93
C LYS A 289 4.72 -3.10 7.11
N PRO A 290 5.91 -2.52 7.39
CA PRO A 290 7.10 -3.29 7.71
C PRO A 290 6.87 -4.23 8.90
N SER A 291 7.48 -5.41 8.84
CA SER A 291 7.42 -6.43 9.87
C SER A 291 6.02 -6.93 10.22
N ALA A 292 5.02 -6.71 9.34
CA ALA A 292 3.67 -7.24 9.51
C ALA A 292 3.63 -8.77 9.64
N LEU A 293 4.56 -9.45 8.96
CA LEU A 293 4.51 -10.91 8.77
C LEU A 293 5.69 -11.65 9.43
N THR A 294 6.23 -11.11 10.52
CA THR A 294 7.39 -11.72 11.20
C THR A 294 7.00 -12.67 12.33
N ALA A 295 5.76 -12.62 12.82
CA ALA A 295 5.33 -13.38 14.01
C ALA A 295 4.23 -14.42 13.74
N ASN A 296 3.46 -14.27 12.64
CA ASN A 296 2.20 -14.99 12.46
C ASN A 296 2.22 -16.00 11.31
N VAL A 297 3.35 -16.19 10.63
CA VAL A 297 3.50 -17.19 9.57
C VAL A 297 4.19 -18.41 10.17
N LYS A 298 3.43 -19.46 10.51
CA LYS A 298 3.93 -20.62 11.27
C LYS A 298 3.54 -21.96 10.65
N ALA A 299 4.50 -22.87 10.59
CA ALA A 299 4.32 -24.22 10.08
C ALA A 299 5.15 -25.24 10.88
N LYS A 300 5.08 -26.50 10.45
CA LYS A 300 5.84 -27.61 11.01
C LYS A 300 6.64 -28.32 9.93
N VAL A 301 7.74 -28.94 10.34
CA VAL A 301 8.45 -29.91 9.49
C VAL A 301 7.46 -30.98 9.03
N GLY A 302 7.45 -31.23 7.71
CA GLY A 302 6.54 -32.12 7.01
C GLY A 302 5.29 -31.44 6.43
N ASP A 303 5.00 -30.19 6.80
CA ASP A 303 3.88 -29.44 6.22
C ASP A 303 4.19 -29.08 4.75
N ARG A 304 3.21 -29.26 3.86
CA ARG A 304 3.20 -28.64 2.54
C ARG A 304 2.60 -27.25 2.64
N VAL A 305 3.37 -26.25 2.26
CA VAL A 305 3.01 -24.83 2.37
C VAL A 305 2.70 -24.28 0.99
N ARG A 306 1.64 -23.46 0.91
CA ARG A 306 1.33 -22.63 -0.25
C ARG A 306 1.27 -21.16 0.15
N PHE A 307 1.99 -20.31 -0.57
CA PHE A 307 1.81 -18.86 -0.50
C PHE A 307 0.99 -18.38 -1.70
N PHE A 308 -0.09 -17.64 -1.42
CA PHE A 308 -0.78 -16.81 -2.39
C PHE A 308 -0.15 -15.41 -2.33
N VAL A 309 0.70 -15.10 -3.32
CA VAL A 309 1.50 -13.89 -3.34
C VAL A 309 0.94 -12.92 -4.37
N GLY A 310 0.39 -11.80 -3.94
CA GLY A 310 -0.03 -10.71 -4.80
C GLY A 310 0.96 -9.56 -4.78
N ASN A 311 0.88 -8.69 -5.77
CA ASN A 311 1.58 -7.41 -5.77
C ASN A 311 0.60 -6.31 -6.19
N GLY A 312 0.20 -5.49 -5.22
CA GLY A 312 -0.67 -4.34 -5.46
C GLY A 312 0.01 -3.25 -6.31
N GLY A 313 1.34 -3.30 -6.42
CA GLY A 313 2.13 -2.29 -7.12
C GLY A 313 2.22 -0.98 -6.33
N VAL A 314 2.25 0.19 -6.97
CA VAL A 314 1.78 0.48 -8.34
C VAL A 314 2.87 0.47 -9.43
N ASN A 315 4.16 0.47 -9.07
CA ASN A 315 5.26 0.59 -10.05
C ASN A 315 6.18 -0.64 -10.13
N LEU A 316 6.48 -1.26 -9.00
CA LEU A 316 7.57 -2.22 -8.86
C LEU A 316 7.08 -3.65 -9.06
N ILE A 317 7.93 -4.46 -9.71
CA ILE A 317 7.78 -5.91 -9.79
C ILE A 317 8.50 -6.52 -8.59
N SER A 318 7.84 -7.44 -7.88
CA SER A 318 8.48 -8.20 -6.79
C SER A 318 9.30 -9.36 -7.33
N SER A 319 10.50 -9.56 -6.79
CA SER A 319 11.28 -10.79 -6.99
C SER A 319 11.10 -11.69 -5.77
N PHE A 320 9.92 -12.32 -5.63
CA PHE A 320 9.56 -13.04 -4.42
C PHE A 320 10.42 -14.29 -4.21
N HIS A 321 11.00 -14.41 -3.02
CA HIS A 321 11.90 -15.48 -2.63
C HIS A 321 11.69 -15.86 -1.16
N VAL A 322 11.84 -17.14 -0.83
CA VAL A 322 11.92 -17.65 0.55
C VAL A 322 13.34 -18.13 0.80
N ILE A 323 14.08 -17.42 1.65
CA ILE A 323 15.47 -17.75 1.99
C ILE A 323 15.50 -19.08 2.72
N GLY A 324 16.32 -20.01 2.22
CA GLY A 324 16.46 -21.35 2.75
C GLY A 324 15.53 -22.39 2.10
N GLU A 325 14.68 -21.99 1.16
CA GLU A 325 13.76 -22.90 0.46
C GLU A 325 13.87 -22.79 -1.07
N ILE A 326 13.37 -23.82 -1.74
CA ILE A 326 13.18 -23.86 -3.19
C ILE A 326 11.70 -24.12 -3.46
N PHE A 327 11.08 -23.35 -4.34
CA PHE A 327 9.70 -23.60 -4.72
C PHE A 327 9.61 -24.89 -5.54
N ASP A 328 9.00 -25.93 -4.95
CA ASP A 328 8.66 -27.17 -5.63
C ASP A 328 7.75 -26.88 -6.82
N THR A 329 6.77 -25.99 -6.64
CA THR A 329 5.83 -25.57 -7.68
C THR A 329 5.62 -24.08 -7.65
N VAL A 330 5.67 -23.45 -8.82
CA VAL A 330 5.20 -22.09 -9.02
C VAL A 330 4.12 -22.09 -10.10
N TYR A 331 3.02 -21.41 -9.81
CA TYR A 331 2.04 -20.99 -10.80
C TYR A 331 2.47 -19.60 -11.27
N PRO A 332 3.23 -19.49 -12.38
CA PRO A 332 3.70 -18.19 -12.88
C PRO A 332 2.49 -17.33 -13.22
N GLU A 333 2.54 -16.06 -12.81
CA GLU A 333 1.42 -15.10 -12.95
C GLU A 333 0.08 -15.63 -12.40
N ALA A 334 0.16 -16.61 -11.47
CA ALA A 334 -0.94 -17.35 -10.88
C ALA A 334 -1.98 -17.92 -11.87
N SER A 335 -1.52 -18.31 -13.06
CA SER A 335 -2.34 -18.96 -14.08
C SER A 335 -2.70 -20.40 -13.69
N ILE A 336 -3.83 -20.59 -12.99
CA ILE A 336 -4.33 -21.92 -12.65
C ILE A 336 -4.85 -22.62 -13.91
N GLY A 337 -4.32 -23.82 -14.19
CA GLY A 337 -4.57 -24.54 -15.45
C GLY A 337 -3.52 -24.26 -16.54
N GLY A 338 -2.64 -23.27 -16.32
CA GLY A 338 -1.47 -23.00 -17.14
C GLY A 338 -0.27 -23.90 -16.84
N ALA A 339 0.89 -23.54 -17.41
CA ALA A 339 2.13 -24.27 -17.18
C ALA A 339 2.63 -24.07 -15.74
N LEU A 340 2.99 -25.16 -15.07
CA LEU A 340 3.62 -25.12 -13.76
C LEU A 340 5.13 -25.12 -13.90
N LEU A 341 5.79 -24.21 -13.19
CA LEU A 341 7.24 -24.23 -13.06
C LEU A 341 7.62 -25.05 -11.83
N LYS A 342 8.75 -25.75 -11.91
CA LYS A 342 9.29 -26.61 -10.85
C LYS A 342 10.70 -26.17 -10.51
N ASN A 343 11.12 -26.38 -9.26
CA ASN A 343 12.48 -26.10 -8.79
C ASN A 343 12.89 -24.63 -8.99
N VAL A 344 11.99 -23.70 -8.65
CA VAL A 344 12.20 -22.26 -8.84
C VAL A 344 12.72 -21.64 -7.55
N GLN A 345 13.84 -20.93 -7.61
CA GLN A 345 14.39 -20.22 -6.45
C GLN A 345 13.65 -18.90 -6.15
N THR A 346 13.30 -18.15 -7.19
CA THR A 346 12.72 -16.81 -7.09
C THR A 346 11.75 -16.63 -8.24
N THR A 347 10.57 -16.08 -7.97
CA THR A 347 9.56 -15.82 -9.00
C THR A 347 9.24 -14.34 -9.08
N LEU A 348 8.98 -13.86 -10.29
CA LEU A 348 8.49 -12.50 -10.50
C LEU A 348 7.00 -12.44 -10.17
N VAL A 349 6.59 -11.35 -9.52
CA VAL A 349 5.19 -11.00 -9.29
C VAL A 349 4.93 -9.61 -9.86
N PRO A 350 4.29 -9.50 -11.04
CA PRO A 350 4.03 -8.22 -11.71
C PRO A 350 3.20 -7.27 -10.84
N ALA A 351 3.36 -5.94 -11.01
CA ALA A 351 2.44 -4.97 -10.41
C ALA A 351 1.02 -5.21 -10.93
N GLY A 352 0.03 -5.26 -10.02
CA GLY A 352 -1.34 -5.67 -10.36
C GLY A 352 -1.48 -7.17 -10.66
N GLY A 353 -0.45 -7.97 -10.39
CA GLY A 353 -0.42 -9.41 -10.65
C GLY A 353 -0.26 -10.26 -9.39
N ALA A 354 -0.19 -11.58 -9.59
CA ALA A 354 -0.01 -12.54 -8.51
C ALA A 354 0.86 -13.73 -8.95
N ALA A 355 1.30 -14.53 -7.98
CA ALA A 355 1.91 -15.84 -8.17
C ALA A 355 1.45 -16.77 -7.04
N ILE A 356 1.47 -18.08 -7.29
CA ILE A 356 1.26 -19.09 -6.25
C ILE A 356 2.55 -19.90 -6.15
N THR A 357 3.08 -20.04 -4.93
CA THR A 357 4.28 -20.86 -4.69
C THR A 357 3.95 -21.97 -3.71
N GLU A 358 4.53 -23.14 -3.91
CA GLU A 358 4.32 -24.32 -3.08
C GLU A 358 5.65 -25.03 -2.82
N PHE A 359 5.84 -25.51 -1.59
CA PHE A 359 7.03 -26.27 -1.18
C PHE A 359 6.76 -27.11 0.08
N LEU A 360 7.54 -28.17 0.26
CA LEU A 360 7.58 -28.98 1.47
C LEU A 360 8.61 -28.42 2.47
N LEU A 361 8.28 -28.42 3.75
CA LEU A 361 9.22 -28.02 4.80
C LEU A 361 9.94 -29.23 5.40
N ASP A 362 11.26 -29.31 5.20
CA ASP A 362 12.02 -30.48 5.61
C ASP A 362 12.82 -30.32 6.92
N VAL A 363 13.10 -29.09 7.34
CA VAL A 363 13.98 -28.75 8.47
C VAL A 363 13.32 -27.66 9.33
N PRO A 364 13.45 -27.66 10.67
CA PRO A 364 12.95 -26.57 11.49
C PRO A 364 13.85 -25.34 11.36
N GLY A 365 13.29 -24.16 11.65
CA GLY A 365 14.06 -22.91 11.58
C GLY A 365 13.20 -21.69 11.27
N LYS A 366 13.88 -20.57 11.00
CA LYS A 366 13.26 -19.36 10.51
C LYS A 366 13.61 -19.20 9.04
N TYR A 367 12.58 -19.01 8.21
CA TYR A 367 12.71 -18.85 6.77
C TYR A 367 12.22 -17.45 6.40
N PRO A 368 13.14 -16.46 6.29
CA PRO A 368 12.76 -15.13 5.83
C PRO A 368 12.26 -15.19 4.40
N PHE A 369 11.14 -14.53 4.10
CA PHE A 369 10.67 -14.34 2.73
C PHE A 369 10.70 -12.87 2.37
N VAL A 370 11.13 -12.57 1.15
CA VAL A 370 11.59 -11.24 0.75
C VAL A 370 11.23 -10.90 -0.68
N ASP A 371 11.26 -9.61 -0.99
CA ASP A 371 11.55 -9.14 -2.34
C ASP A 371 13.07 -9.13 -2.55
N HIS A 372 13.56 -9.99 -3.45
CA HIS A 372 14.98 -10.22 -3.69
C HIS A 372 15.69 -9.07 -4.43
N ALA A 373 14.99 -8.00 -4.79
CA ALA A 373 15.64 -6.71 -4.94
C ALA A 373 16.03 -6.18 -3.54
N LEU A 374 17.04 -6.79 -2.92
CA LEU A 374 17.26 -6.85 -1.47
C LEU A 374 17.34 -5.50 -0.74
N ALA A 375 17.69 -4.40 -1.42
CA ALA A 375 17.60 -3.06 -0.84
C ALA A 375 16.17 -2.71 -0.36
N ARG A 376 15.15 -3.42 -0.85
CA ARG A 376 13.74 -3.28 -0.45
C ARG A 376 13.43 -3.91 0.91
N ILE A 377 14.28 -4.82 1.41
CA ILE A 377 14.15 -5.36 2.78
C ILE A 377 14.29 -4.23 3.81
N GLU A 378 15.25 -3.33 3.60
CA GLU A 378 15.46 -2.12 4.42
C GLU A 378 14.27 -1.15 4.35
N ARG A 379 13.41 -1.28 3.32
CA ARG A 379 12.16 -0.54 3.15
C ARG A 379 10.93 -1.28 3.71
N GLY A 380 11.10 -2.51 4.21
CA GLY A 380 10.07 -3.31 4.88
C GLY A 380 9.57 -4.55 4.12
N ALA A 381 10.18 -4.91 2.98
CA ALA A 381 9.68 -5.96 2.08
C ALA A 381 10.14 -7.35 2.51
N TRP A 382 9.83 -7.72 3.75
CA TRP A 382 10.21 -9.01 4.32
C TRP A 382 9.21 -9.51 5.39
N GLY A 383 9.21 -10.83 5.59
CA GLY A 383 8.51 -11.52 6.67
C GLY A 383 9.26 -12.80 7.04
N VAL A 384 8.76 -13.55 8.02
CA VAL A 384 9.42 -14.77 8.52
C VAL A 384 8.42 -15.90 8.66
N LEU A 385 8.67 -17.00 7.97
CA LEU A 385 8.01 -18.29 8.21
C LEU A 385 8.78 -19.03 9.32
N GLU A 386 8.15 -19.21 10.48
CA GLU A 386 8.69 -19.99 11.60
C GLU A 386 8.27 -21.45 11.50
N VAL A 387 9.24 -22.36 11.41
CA VAL A 387 9.02 -23.80 11.24
C VAL A 387 9.51 -24.54 12.47
N SER A 388 8.60 -25.28 13.10
CA SER A 388 8.90 -26.11 14.28
C SER A 388 8.98 -27.59 13.92
N GLY A 389 9.87 -28.35 14.55
CA GLY A 389 10.00 -29.77 14.24
C GLY A 389 11.31 -30.36 14.71
N LYS A 390 11.63 -31.56 14.21
CA LYS A 390 12.89 -32.24 14.49
C LYS A 390 13.92 -31.85 13.45
N GLU A 391 15.14 -31.58 13.90
CA GLU A 391 16.30 -31.39 13.03
C GLU A 391 16.53 -32.60 12.12
N ASN A 392 17.04 -32.34 10.91
CA ASN A 392 17.43 -33.37 9.97
C ASN A 392 18.86 -33.14 9.43
N PRO A 393 19.89 -33.63 10.14
CA PRO A 393 21.30 -33.46 9.76
C PRO A 393 21.67 -34.04 8.39
N ALA A 394 20.85 -34.92 7.82
CA ALA A 394 21.06 -35.47 6.49
C ALA A 394 20.75 -34.46 5.37
N ILE A 395 19.95 -33.44 5.67
CA ILE A 395 19.59 -32.36 4.72
C ILE A 395 20.52 -31.17 4.92
N ILE A 396 20.65 -30.69 6.15
CA ILE A 396 21.55 -29.58 6.49
C ILE A 396 22.13 -29.83 7.89
N SER A 397 23.44 -29.66 8.03
CA SER A 397 24.14 -29.80 9.31
C SER A 397 25.24 -28.74 9.40
N GLY A 398 25.55 -28.29 10.61
CA GLY A 398 26.58 -27.27 10.86
C GLY A 398 26.67 -26.89 12.33
N ILE A 399 27.77 -26.23 12.70
CA ILE A 399 27.93 -25.62 14.02
C ILE A 399 27.23 -24.26 13.95
N THR A 400 26.09 -24.13 14.63
CA THR A 400 25.47 -22.83 14.87
C THR A 400 26.12 -22.21 16.10
N ASP A 401 27.18 -21.43 15.92
CA ASP A 401 27.59 -20.45 16.93
C ASP A 401 26.57 -19.30 16.92
N LEU A 402 25.35 -19.60 17.39
CA LEU A 402 24.24 -18.64 17.47
C LEU A 402 23.95 -18.31 18.93
N ASP A 403 24.98 -17.79 19.61
CA ASP A 403 24.75 -16.76 20.62
C ASP A 403 24.90 -15.41 19.89
N ASP A 404 23.78 -14.70 19.72
CA ASP A 404 23.66 -13.23 19.59
C ASP A 404 23.40 -12.55 18.22
N HIS A 405 23.34 -13.23 17.06
CA HIS A 405 22.96 -12.56 15.80
C HIS A 405 21.89 -13.32 15.01
N SER A 406 20.63 -13.13 15.38
CA SER A 406 19.47 -13.43 14.54
C SER A 406 19.24 -12.30 13.54
N HIS A 407 19.51 -12.54 12.26
CA HIS A 407 18.97 -11.74 11.16
C HIS A 407 17.63 -12.32 10.70
#